data_AF-A0A7C4X2L9-F1
#
_entry.id   AF-A0A7C4X2L9-F1
#
_cell.length_a   1.000
_cell.length_b   1.000
_cell.length_c   1.000
_cell.angle_alpha   90.00
_cell.angle_beta   90.00
_cell.angle_gamma   90.00
#
_symmetry.space_group_name_H-M   'P 1'
#
loop_
_entity.id
_entity.type
_entity.pdbx_description
1 polymer ?
#
loop_
_entity_poly.entity_id
_entity_poly.type
_entity_poly.pdbx_seq_one_letter_code
_entity_poly.pdbx_strand_id
1 'polypeptide(L)'
;MATCPRCGNKRIALEILHCPVCGKAGCDKCFQRYGHLHTMAAKPVPQRVCSTDCFDRWAWSFISQGHAVVATGPMRTLYGVDLAPAFAERAQRMAEAHQRDLQLTYAKNLIAAERFEDAAKVYEGLSMWKEAGEIRRLARRPQIVTQVHLDVNDLIEQLRKSGVSTSYTCPACGSPIRISGETSLVSLRSCQYCGSVLQTTDLVEFLTKVVGYP
;
A
#
# COMPACT_ATOMS: atom_id res chain seq x y z
N MET A 1 -14.67 8.65 -55.60
CA MET A 1 -13.40 8.38 -54.90
C MET A 1 -13.63 8.52 -53.41
N ALA A 2 -13.34 7.50 -52.61
CA ALA A 2 -13.58 7.54 -51.17
C ALA A 2 -12.50 8.38 -50.45
N THR A 3 -12.86 9.03 -49.35
CA THR A 3 -11.97 9.91 -48.56
C THR A 3 -11.86 9.39 -47.12
N CYS A 4 -10.64 9.28 -46.60
CA CYS A 4 -10.39 8.87 -45.21
C CYS A 4 -10.91 9.94 -44.24
N PRO A 5 -11.76 9.58 -43.25
CA PRO A 5 -12.31 10.55 -42.29
C PRO A 5 -11.28 11.11 -41.33
N ARG A 6 -10.10 10.48 -41.21
CA ARG A 6 -9.05 10.86 -40.25
C ARG A 6 -7.92 11.70 -40.84
N CYS A 7 -7.46 11.39 -42.05
CA CYS A 7 -6.31 12.06 -42.68
C CYS A 7 -6.62 12.69 -44.04
N GLY A 8 -7.86 12.59 -44.53
CA GLY A 8 -8.25 13.15 -45.82
C GLY A 8 -7.69 12.44 -47.06
N ASN A 9 -6.94 11.35 -46.90
CA ASN A 9 -6.40 10.58 -48.03
C ASN A 9 -7.52 10.05 -48.93
N LYS A 10 -7.38 10.23 -50.25
CA LYS A 10 -8.38 9.83 -51.24
C LYS A 10 -7.84 8.69 -52.12
N ARG A 11 -8.63 7.63 -52.31
CA ARG A 11 -8.27 6.49 -53.18
C ARG A 11 -9.50 5.81 -53.76
N ILE A 12 -9.35 5.18 -54.92
CA ILE A 12 -10.33 4.24 -55.47
C ILE A 12 -10.26 2.94 -54.63
N ALA A 13 -11.42 2.43 -54.19
CA ALA A 13 -11.53 1.30 -53.26
C ALA A 13 -10.73 1.49 -51.95
N LEU A 14 -10.90 2.65 -51.29
CA LEU A 14 -10.31 2.89 -49.98
C LEU A 14 -11.01 2.03 -48.91
N GLU A 15 -10.26 1.15 -48.26
CA GLU A 15 -10.73 0.39 -47.11
C GLU A 15 -10.69 1.28 -45.84
N ILE A 16 -11.80 1.30 -45.11
CA ILE A 16 -11.90 1.99 -43.81
C ILE A 16 -11.79 0.94 -42.70
N LEU A 17 -10.75 1.09 -41.89
CA LEU A 17 -10.45 0.27 -40.73
C LEU A 17 -10.95 0.96 -39.47
N HIS A 18 -11.33 0.16 -38.47
CA HIS A 18 -11.71 0.63 -37.14
C HIS A 18 -10.68 0.15 -36.11
N CYS A 19 -10.30 1.04 -35.19
CA CYS A 19 -9.42 0.65 -34.10
C CYS A 19 -10.16 -0.28 -33.14
N PRO A 20 -9.65 -1.49 -32.86
CA PRO A 20 -10.32 -2.43 -31.97
C PRO A 20 -10.38 -1.94 -30.51
N VAL A 21 -9.61 -0.89 -30.17
CA VAL A 21 -9.49 -0.36 -28.80
C VAL A 21 -10.36 0.88 -28.58
N CYS A 22 -10.36 1.83 -29.52
CA CYS A 22 -11.05 3.12 -29.36
C CYS A 22 -12.15 3.37 -30.39
N GLY A 23 -12.38 2.44 -31.33
CA GLY A 23 -13.43 2.56 -32.36
C GLY A 23 -13.17 3.60 -33.47
N LYS A 24 -12.11 4.41 -33.38
CA LYS A 24 -11.81 5.44 -34.40
C LYS A 24 -11.61 4.81 -35.78
N ALA A 25 -12.26 5.40 -36.79
CA ALA A 25 -12.15 5.01 -38.19
C ALA A 25 -10.95 5.68 -38.88
N GLY A 26 -10.35 5.02 -39.86
CA GLY A 26 -9.32 5.59 -40.72
C GLY A 26 -8.83 4.62 -41.80
N CYS A 27 -7.97 5.08 -42.68
CA CYS A 27 -7.36 4.23 -43.70
C CYS A 27 -6.14 3.47 -43.18
N ASP A 28 -5.60 2.57 -43.99
CA ASP A 28 -4.36 1.83 -43.76
C ASP A 28 -3.18 2.70 -43.28
N LYS A 29 -3.01 3.91 -43.82
CA LYS A 29 -1.95 4.86 -43.40
C LYS A 29 -2.14 5.43 -41.99
N CYS A 30 -3.37 5.48 -41.51
CA CYS A 30 -3.68 5.99 -40.17
C CYS A 30 -3.41 4.95 -39.07
N PHE A 31 -3.12 3.70 -39.45
CA PHE A 31 -3.00 2.58 -38.54
C PHE A 31 -1.59 2.03 -38.56
N GLN A 32 -1.06 1.78 -37.38
CA GLN A 32 0.21 1.11 -37.20
C GLN A 32 -0.05 -0.38 -37.04
N ARG A 33 0.71 -1.20 -37.76
CA ARG A 33 0.70 -2.65 -37.57
C ARG A 33 1.61 -2.98 -36.40
N TYR A 34 1.07 -3.61 -35.37
CA TYR A 34 1.84 -3.98 -34.18
C TYR A 34 2.20 -5.47 -34.16
N GLY A 35 1.54 -6.29 -34.98
CA GLY A 35 1.84 -7.72 -35.04
C GLY A 35 0.97 -8.49 -36.02
N HIS A 36 1.07 -9.81 -35.96
CA HIS A 36 0.23 -10.74 -36.72
C HIS A 36 -0.33 -11.81 -35.78
N LEU A 37 -1.62 -12.09 -35.92
CA LEU A 37 -2.26 -13.22 -35.26
C LEU A 37 -2.07 -14.45 -36.14
N HIS A 38 -1.45 -15.49 -35.59
CA HIS A 38 -1.33 -16.78 -36.25
C HIS A 38 -2.58 -17.60 -35.95
N THR A 39 -3.47 -17.69 -36.93
CA THR A 39 -4.66 -18.54 -36.86
C THR A 39 -4.35 -19.94 -37.42
N MET A 40 -5.22 -20.92 -37.16
CA MET A 40 -5.15 -22.21 -37.86
C MET A 40 -5.37 -22.10 -39.38
N ALA A 41 -5.92 -20.98 -39.86
CA ALA A 41 -5.91 -20.63 -41.27
C ALA A 41 -4.51 -20.21 -41.72
N ALA A 42 -4.07 -20.68 -42.89
CA ALA A 42 -2.69 -20.57 -43.37
C ALA A 42 -2.15 -19.14 -43.57
N LYS A 43 -2.99 -18.09 -43.53
CA LYS A 43 -2.55 -16.69 -43.71
C LYS A 43 -2.61 -15.93 -42.38
N PRO A 44 -1.47 -15.37 -41.91
CA PRO A 44 -1.44 -14.53 -40.73
C PRO A 44 -2.34 -13.29 -40.88
N VAL A 45 -3.12 -12.99 -39.84
CA VAL A 45 -4.03 -11.83 -39.83
C VAL A 45 -3.31 -10.63 -39.22
N PRO A 46 -3.06 -9.55 -39.97
CA PRO A 46 -2.34 -8.39 -39.46
C PRO A 46 -3.17 -7.66 -38.40
N GLN A 47 -2.57 -7.43 -37.24
CA GLN A 47 -3.17 -6.70 -36.14
C GLN A 47 -2.72 -5.24 -36.16
N ARG A 48 -3.69 -4.32 -36.02
CA ARG A 48 -3.46 -2.88 -36.22
C ARG A 48 -4.15 -2.02 -35.18
N VAL A 49 -3.53 -0.91 -34.82
CA VAL A 49 -4.08 0.13 -33.92
C VAL A 49 -3.83 1.53 -34.47
N CYS A 50 -4.62 2.48 -34.00
CA CYS A 50 -4.57 3.86 -34.52
C CYS A 50 -3.47 4.73 -33.89
N SER A 51 -2.83 4.28 -32.81
CA SER A 51 -1.79 4.99 -32.04
C SER A 51 -1.06 4.03 -31.09
N THR A 52 0.10 4.47 -30.56
CA THR A 52 0.82 3.76 -29.49
C THR A 52 -0.01 3.65 -28.22
N ASP A 53 -0.75 4.69 -27.84
CA ASP A 53 -1.58 4.64 -26.62
C ASP A 53 -2.69 3.58 -26.73
N CYS A 54 -3.22 3.37 -27.93
CA CYS A 54 -4.16 2.29 -28.18
C CYS A 54 -3.47 0.92 -28.14
N PHE A 55 -2.23 0.81 -28.60
CA PHE A 55 -1.44 -0.40 -28.38
C PHE A 55 -1.26 -0.65 -26.88
N ASP A 56 -0.87 0.36 -26.10
CA ASP A 56 -0.58 0.22 -24.67
C ASP A 56 -1.83 -0.23 -23.91
N ARG A 57 -2.99 0.35 -24.21
CA ARG A 57 -4.28 -0.10 -23.64
C ARG A 57 -4.62 -1.55 -24.00
N TRP A 58 -4.36 -1.95 -25.24
CA TRP A 58 -4.56 -3.32 -25.69
C TRP A 58 -3.59 -4.29 -25.00
N ALA A 59 -2.31 -3.95 -24.92
CA ALA A 59 -1.31 -4.79 -24.25
C ALA A 59 -1.62 -4.90 -22.75
N TRP A 60 -1.99 -3.77 -22.13
CA TRP A 60 -2.33 -3.70 -20.71
C TRP A 60 -3.48 -4.62 -20.34
N SER A 61 -4.53 -4.75 -21.17
CA SER A 61 -5.66 -5.64 -20.85
C SER A 61 -5.24 -7.10 -20.64
N PHE A 62 -4.14 -7.54 -21.25
CA PHE A 62 -3.59 -8.87 -21.05
C PHE A 62 -2.53 -8.91 -19.93
N ILE A 63 -1.65 -7.91 -19.90
CA ILE A 63 -0.58 -7.83 -18.91
C ILE A 63 -1.15 -7.74 -17.49
N SER A 64 -2.21 -6.94 -17.29
CA SER A 64 -2.86 -6.81 -15.98
C SER A 64 -3.56 -8.09 -15.52
N GLN A 65 -3.79 -9.04 -16.43
CA GLN A 65 -4.34 -10.37 -16.14
C GLN A 65 -3.23 -11.42 -15.93
N GLY A 66 -1.96 -11.02 -15.97
CA GLY A 66 -0.81 -11.90 -15.77
C GLY A 66 -0.25 -12.52 -17.05
N HIS A 67 -0.71 -12.11 -18.24
CA HIS A 67 -0.09 -12.55 -19.49
C HIS A 67 1.24 -11.83 -19.72
N ALA A 68 2.30 -12.59 -19.96
CA ALA A 68 3.63 -12.07 -20.29
C ALA A 68 3.91 -12.15 -21.79
N VAL A 69 4.89 -11.37 -22.25
CA VAL A 69 5.46 -11.52 -23.59
C VAL A 69 6.34 -12.77 -23.59
N VAL A 70 6.00 -13.74 -24.44
CA VAL A 70 6.73 -15.01 -24.54
C VAL A 70 7.60 -15.02 -25.80
N ALA A 71 8.89 -15.30 -25.62
CA ALA A 71 9.82 -15.49 -26.73
C ALA A 71 9.81 -16.96 -27.18
N THR A 72 9.56 -17.20 -28.47
CA THR A 72 9.66 -18.53 -29.08
C THR A 72 10.49 -18.41 -30.35
N GLY A 73 11.78 -18.72 -30.24
CA GLY A 73 12.75 -18.44 -31.30
C GLY A 73 12.82 -16.92 -31.57
N PRO A 74 12.66 -16.46 -32.83
CA PRO A 74 12.66 -15.03 -33.16
C PRO A 74 11.33 -14.33 -32.84
N MET A 75 10.26 -15.08 -32.59
CA MET A 75 8.92 -14.54 -32.37
C MET A 75 8.76 -14.06 -30.93
N ARG A 76 8.10 -12.91 -30.77
CA ARG A 76 7.74 -12.38 -29.44
C ARG A 76 6.23 -12.23 -29.40
N THR A 77 5.58 -13.16 -28.70
CA THR A 77 4.14 -13.26 -28.71
C THR A 77 3.51 -12.69 -27.45
N LEU A 78 2.39 -11.98 -27.60
CA LEU A 78 1.50 -11.63 -26.50
C LEU A 78 0.08 -12.06 -26.88
N TYR A 79 -0.51 -12.95 -26.08
CA TYR A 79 -1.85 -13.48 -26.30
C TYR A 79 -2.07 -13.99 -27.74
N GLY A 80 -1.11 -14.78 -28.25
CA GLY A 80 -1.14 -15.37 -29.60
C GLY A 80 -0.80 -14.42 -30.75
N VAL A 81 -0.57 -13.13 -30.48
CA VAL A 81 -0.12 -12.17 -31.51
C VAL A 81 1.40 -12.10 -31.51
N ASP A 82 2.03 -12.40 -32.64
CA ASP A 82 3.46 -12.16 -32.87
C ASP A 82 3.70 -10.67 -33.08
N LEU A 83 4.38 -10.03 -32.14
CA LEU A 83 4.58 -8.60 -32.08
C LEU A 83 5.79 -8.18 -32.91
N ALA A 84 5.65 -7.08 -33.63
CA ALA A 84 6.79 -6.41 -34.24
C ALA A 84 7.78 -5.94 -33.15
N PRO A 85 9.10 -5.94 -33.40
CA PRO A 85 10.12 -5.75 -32.36
C PRO A 85 9.92 -4.53 -31.45
N ALA A 86 9.61 -3.36 -32.03
CA ALA A 86 9.39 -2.13 -31.27
C ALA A 86 8.17 -2.20 -30.33
N PHE A 87 7.13 -2.93 -30.72
CA PHE A 87 5.94 -3.15 -29.90
C PHE A 87 6.16 -4.25 -28.86
N ALA A 88 6.92 -5.28 -29.22
CA ALA A 88 7.33 -6.34 -28.31
C ALA A 88 8.14 -5.80 -27.13
N GLU A 89 9.15 -4.97 -27.40
CA GLU A 89 9.95 -4.31 -26.35
C GLU A 89 9.10 -3.41 -25.46
N ARG A 90 8.14 -2.68 -26.03
CA ARG A 90 7.24 -1.84 -25.25
C ARG A 90 6.37 -2.69 -24.32
N ALA A 91 5.72 -3.74 -24.84
CA ALA A 91 4.91 -4.65 -24.04
C ALA A 91 5.73 -5.37 -22.96
N GLN A 92 6.98 -5.74 -23.28
CA GLN A 92 7.89 -6.37 -22.32
C GLN A 92 8.21 -5.43 -21.16
N ARG A 93 8.58 -4.17 -21.44
CA ARG A 93 8.82 -3.16 -20.39
C ARG A 93 7.57 -2.93 -19.52
N MET A 94 6.39 -2.92 -20.13
CA MET A 94 5.13 -2.80 -19.39
C MET A 94 4.90 -4.00 -18.46
N ALA A 95 5.15 -5.23 -18.93
CA ALA A 95 5.00 -6.44 -18.13
C ALA A 95 6.00 -6.48 -16.97
N GLU A 96 7.27 -6.14 -17.23
CA GLU A 96 8.32 -6.05 -16.20
C GLU A 96 7.99 -5.00 -15.14
N ALA A 97 7.51 -3.82 -15.55
CA ALA A 97 7.07 -2.78 -14.63
C ALA A 97 5.91 -3.25 -13.75
N HIS A 98 4.90 -3.89 -14.35
CA HIS A 98 3.76 -4.41 -13.59
C HIS A 98 4.17 -5.49 -12.59
N GLN A 99 5.04 -6.42 -12.99
CA GLN A 99 5.55 -7.46 -12.12
C GLN A 99 6.31 -6.87 -10.92
N ARG A 100 7.11 -5.82 -11.17
CA ARG A 100 7.80 -5.09 -10.09
C ARG A 100 6.81 -4.45 -9.12
N ASP A 101 5.76 -3.80 -9.62
CA ASP A 101 4.73 -3.19 -8.77
C ASP A 101 3.97 -4.21 -7.92
N LEU A 102 3.68 -5.38 -8.49
CA LEU A 102 3.09 -6.51 -7.75
C LEU A 102 4.02 -7.01 -6.64
N GLN A 103 5.31 -7.14 -6.91
CA GLN A 103 6.30 -7.54 -5.90
C GLN A 103 6.41 -6.51 -4.76
N LEU A 104 6.41 -5.22 -5.10
CA LEU A 104 6.41 -4.15 -4.09
C LEU A 104 5.14 -4.16 -3.24
N THR A 105 3.98 -4.37 -3.86
CA THR A 105 2.70 -4.48 -3.16
C THR A 105 2.69 -5.70 -2.24
N TYR A 106 3.18 -6.84 -2.73
CA TYR A 106 3.35 -8.05 -1.92
C TYR A 106 4.26 -7.82 -0.72
N ALA A 107 5.39 -7.12 -0.90
CA ALA A 107 6.29 -6.75 0.20
C ALA A 107 5.61 -5.86 1.25
N LYS A 108 4.77 -4.90 0.83
CA LYS A 108 3.99 -4.05 1.76
C LYS A 108 2.99 -4.87 2.57
N ASN A 109 2.31 -5.83 1.94
CA ASN A 109 1.38 -6.73 2.62
C ASN A 109 2.11 -7.62 3.64
N LEU A 110 3.33 -8.09 3.32
CA LEU A 110 4.17 -8.83 4.27
C LEU A 110 4.56 -7.98 5.49
N ILE A 111 4.89 -6.70 5.29
CA ILE A 111 5.16 -5.76 6.40
C ILE A 111 3.92 -5.59 7.29
N ALA A 112 2.74 -5.41 6.69
CA ALA A 112 1.48 -5.28 7.42
C ALA A 112 1.13 -6.56 8.22
N ALA A 113 1.60 -7.73 7.76
CA ALA A 113 1.48 -9.00 8.46
C ALA A 113 2.65 -9.28 9.42
N GLU A 114 3.49 -8.27 9.74
CA GLU A 114 4.69 -8.36 10.60
C GLU A 114 5.75 -9.39 10.15
N ARG A 115 5.68 -9.84 8.89
CA ARG A 115 6.64 -10.77 8.27
C ARG A 115 7.81 -9.99 7.66
N PHE A 116 8.55 -9.29 8.52
CA PHE A 116 9.59 -8.35 8.08
C PHE A 116 10.75 -9.00 7.31
N GLU A 117 11.20 -10.21 7.69
CA GLU A 117 12.30 -10.87 6.99
C GLU A 117 11.90 -11.29 5.56
N ASP A 118 10.68 -11.79 5.39
CA ASP A 118 10.18 -12.15 4.05
C ASP A 118 10.01 -10.90 3.18
N ALA A 119 9.51 -9.80 3.75
CA ALA A 119 9.44 -8.52 3.04
C ALA A 119 10.84 -8.02 2.62
N ALA A 120 11.83 -8.13 3.52
CA ALA A 120 13.21 -7.73 3.23
C ALA A 120 13.80 -8.54 2.06
N LYS A 121 13.57 -9.86 2.01
CA LYS A 121 14.01 -10.71 0.88
C LYS A 121 13.43 -10.26 -0.46
N VAL A 122 12.17 -9.81 -0.49
CA VAL A 122 11.57 -9.28 -1.73
C VAL A 122 12.29 -8.01 -2.18
N TYR A 123 12.59 -7.08 -1.26
CA TYR A 123 13.36 -5.88 -1.58
C TYR A 123 14.79 -6.21 -2.04
N GLU A 124 15.46 -7.19 -1.44
CA GLU A 124 16.77 -7.66 -1.91
C GLU A 124 16.70 -8.25 -3.33
N GLY A 125 15.68 -9.06 -3.62
CA GLY A 125 15.44 -9.59 -4.97
C GLY A 125 15.22 -8.48 -6.01
N LEU A 126 14.71 -7.33 -5.58
CA LEU A 126 14.56 -6.12 -6.41
C LEU A 126 15.79 -5.21 -6.42
N SER A 127 16.91 -5.63 -5.81
CA SER A 127 18.15 -4.86 -5.62
C SER A 127 17.98 -3.58 -4.77
N MET A 128 16.97 -3.55 -3.89
CA MET A 128 16.65 -2.44 -2.98
C MET A 128 17.23 -2.71 -1.58
N TRP A 129 18.56 -2.78 -1.52
CA TRP A 129 19.31 -3.18 -0.32
C TRP A 129 19.11 -2.24 0.88
N LYS A 130 18.94 -0.95 0.61
CA LYS A 130 18.74 0.07 1.67
C LYS A 130 17.41 -0.17 2.38
N GLU A 131 16.35 -0.32 1.60
CA GLU A 131 14.99 -0.57 2.06
C GLU A 131 14.92 -1.91 2.81
N ALA A 132 15.52 -2.98 2.26
CA ALA A 132 15.62 -4.25 2.96
C ALA A 132 16.28 -4.13 4.36
N GLY A 133 17.36 -3.36 4.45
CA GLY A 133 18.03 -3.05 5.72
C GLY A 133 17.15 -2.25 6.69
N GLU A 134 16.36 -1.29 6.20
CA GLU A 134 15.40 -0.53 6.99
C GLU A 134 14.29 -1.43 7.56
N ILE A 135 13.73 -2.32 6.74
CA ILE A 135 12.70 -3.27 7.19
C ILE A 135 13.24 -4.19 8.29
N ARG A 136 14.47 -4.71 8.17
CA ARG A 136 15.09 -5.52 9.23
C ARG A 136 15.40 -4.72 10.50
N ARG A 137 15.70 -3.42 10.37
CA ARG A 137 15.84 -2.54 11.55
C ARG A 137 14.50 -2.29 12.22
N LEU A 138 13.41 -2.13 11.46
CA LEU A 138 12.06 -2.00 12.01
C LEU A 138 11.68 -3.24 12.81
N ALA A 139 11.96 -4.45 12.30
CA ALA A 139 11.74 -5.70 13.02
C ALA A 139 12.49 -5.78 14.37
N ARG A 140 13.67 -5.15 14.44
CA ARG A 140 14.52 -5.12 15.65
C ARG A 140 14.25 -3.91 16.54
N ARG A 141 13.45 -2.94 16.11
CA ARG A 141 13.09 -1.83 17.00
C ARG A 141 12.25 -2.44 18.12
N PRO A 142 12.71 -2.40 19.38
CA PRO A 142 11.83 -2.75 20.47
C PRO A 142 10.61 -1.84 20.34
N GLN A 143 9.39 -2.41 20.35
CA GLN A 143 8.23 -1.63 20.72
C GLN A 143 8.54 -1.13 22.12
N ILE A 144 9.07 0.08 22.23
CA ILE A 144 9.25 0.75 23.50
C ILE A 144 7.83 1.09 23.93
N VAL A 145 7.15 0.11 24.54
CA VAL A 145 6.08 0.40 25.46
C VAL A 145 6.80 1.04 26.63
N THR A 146 6.82 2.36 26.69
CA THR A 146 7.14 3.10 27.91
C THR A 146 6.11 2.69 28.96
N GLN A 147 6.28 1.53 29.59
CA GLN A 147 5.70 1.26 30.89
C GLN A 147 6.51 2.10 31.87
N VAL A 148 6.18 3.39 31.95
CA VAL A 148 6.65 4.23 33.05
C VAL A 148 5.94 3.69 34.28
N HIS A 149 6.60 2.81 35.03
CA HIS A 149 6.15 2.42 36.36
C HIS A 149 6.26 3.65 37.27
N LEU A 150 5.22 4.47 37.29
CA LEU A 150 5.11 5.59 38.21
C LEU A 150 4.70 5.03 39.57
N ASP A 151 5.56 5.16 40.57
CA ASP A 151 5.23 4.86 41.95
C ASP A 151 4.25 5.93 42.46
N VAL A 152 3.16 5.51 43.11
CA VAL A 152 2.17 6.41 43.71
C VAL A 152 2.84 7.32 44.75
N ASN A 153 3.91 6.86 45.40
CA ASN A 153 4.70 7.68 46.34
C ASN A 153 5.30 8.91 45.67
N ASP A 154 5.89 8.76 44.47
CA ASP A 154 6.52 9.86 43.74
C ASP A 154 5.47 10.90 43.30
N LEU A 155 4.28 10.44 42.93
CA LEU A 155 3.16 11.32 42.56
C LEU A 155 2.63 12.11 43.76
N ILE A 156 2.55 11.49 44.95
CA ILE A 156 2.15 12.17 46.20
C ILE A 156 3.21 13.19 46.63
N GLU A 157 4.50 12.88 46.47
CA GLU A 157 5.57 13.85 46.73
C GLU A 157 5.52 15.04 45.77
N GLN A 158 5.20 14.81 44.49
CA GLN A 158 5.02 15.90 43.53
C GLN A 158 3.80 16.77 43.86
N LEU A 159 2.69 16.19 44.32
CA LEU A 159 1.56 16.96 44.86
C LEU A 159 1.96 17.80 46.09
N ARG A 160 2.81 17.26 46.96
CA ARG A 160 3.35 18.01 48.10
C ARG A 160 4.20 19.19 47.64
N LYS A 161 5.07 19.00 46.64
CA LYS A 161 5.91 20.07 46.07
C LYS A 161 5.10 21.15 45.34
N SER A 162 4.00 20.77 44.69
CA SER A 162 3.14 21.71 43.95
C SER A 162 2.09 22.39 44.81
N GLY A 163 1.86 21.94 46.04
CA GLY A 163 0.83 22.48 46.94
C GLY A 163 -0.60 22.23 46.45
N VAL A 164 -0.78 21.30 45.51
CA VAL A 164 -2.08 20.99 44.89
C VAL A 164 -2.80 19.94 45.73
N SER A 165 -4.08 20.19 46.02
CA SER A 165 -4.99 19.20 46.58
C SER A 165 -6.09 18.90 45.57
N THR A 166 -6.45 17.62 45.43
CA THR A 166 -7.42 17.14 44.47
C THR A 166 -8.43 16.20 45.14
N SER A 167 -9.61 16.04 44.55
CA SER A 167 -10.63 15.12 45.04
C SER A 167 -10.83 13.96 44.06
N TYR A 168 -10.50 12.75 44.49
CA TYR A 168 -10.74 11.51 43.75
C TYR A 168 -12.12 10.94 44.11
N THR A 169 -12.95 10.67 43.11
CA THR A 169 -14.29 10.10 43.34
C THR A 169 -14.20 8.59 43.48
N CYS A 170 -14.70 8.03 44.58
CA CYS A 170 -14.70 6.58 44.77
C CYS A 170 -15.61 5.89 43.72
N PRO A 171 -15.09 4.90 42.97
CA PRO A 171 -15.88 4.22 41.94
C PRO A 171 -17.02 3.35 42.51
N ALA A 172 -16.91 2.92 43.77
CA ALA A 172 -17.91 2.06 44.41
C ALA A 172 -19.09 2.82 45.01
N CYS A 173 -18.86 4.00 45.61
CA CYS A 173 -19.89 4.74 46.34
C CYS A 173 -20.08 6.19 45.88
N GLY A 174 -19.28 6.67 44.93
CA GLY A 174 -19.35 8.05 44.43
C GLY A 174 -18.89 9.12 45.42
N SER A 175 -18.40 8.74 46.61
CA SER A 175 -17.98 9.72 47.62
C SER A 175 -16.63 10.37 47.23
N PRO A 176 -16.48 11.69 47.41
CA PRO A 176 -15.24 12.40 47.10
C PRO A 176 -14.19 12.17 48.20
N ILE A 177 -13.04 11.61 47.83
CA ILE A 177 -11.88 11.38 48.69
C ILE A 177 -10.87 12.51 48.41
N ARG A 178 -10.55 13.31 49.42
CA ARG A 178 -9.53 14.35 49.27
C ARG A 178 -8.12 13.74 49.33
N ILE A 179 -7.31 14.01 48.32
CA ILE A 179 -5.91 13.63 48.22
C ILE A 179 -5.07 14.91 48.25
N SER A 180 -4.19 15.00 49.23
CA SER A 180 -3.22 16.07 49.43
C SER A 180 -1.82 15.49 49.64
N GLY A 181 -0.80 16.34 49.63
CA GLY A 181 0.58 15.94 49.93
C GLY A 181 0.80 15.37 51.36
N GLU A 182 -0.19 15.43 52.24
CA GLU A 182 -0.15 14.84 53.59
C GLU A 182 -0.86 13.47 53.65
N THR A 183 -1.49 13.05 52.56
CA THR A 183 -2.26 11.81 52.50
C THR A 183 -1.32 10.61 52.40
N SER A 184 -1.49 9.62 53.29
CA SER A 184 -0.66 8.41 53.29
C SER A 184 -1.26 7.32 52.40
N LEU A 185 -0.42 6.53 51.72
CA LEU A 185 -0.87 5.39 50.90
C LEU A 185 -1.72 4.38 51.66
N VAL A 186 -1.44 4.19 52.95
CA VAL A 186 -2.20 3.28 53.81
C VAL A 186 -3.66 3.74 53.91
N SER A 187 -3.89 5.05 54.02
CA SER A 187 -5.23 5.64 54.05
C SER A 187 -5.95 5.68 52.70
N LEU A 188 -5.24 5.38 51.60
CA LEU A 188 -5.77 5.33 50.23
C LEU A 188 -5.96 3.90 49.71
N ARG A 189 -5.61 2.87 50.48
CA ARG A 189 -5.89 1.46 50.10
C ARG A 189 -7.38 1.14 50.09
N SER A 190 -8.16 1.84 50.92
CA SER A 190 -9.59 1.66 51.02
C SER A 190 -10.32 3.01 51.10
N CYS A 191 -11.55 3.04 50.60
CA CYS A 191 -12.41 4.19 50.73
C CYS A 191 -12.79 4.41 52.22
N GLN A 192 -12.60 5.62 52.72
CA GLN A 192 -12.96 5.98 54.10
C GLN A 192 -14.48 5.98 54.36
N TYR A 193 -15.29 6.01 53.31
CA TYR A 193 -16.76 6.09 53.40
C TYR A 193 -17.42 4.71 53.31
N CYS A 194 -17.02 3.87 52.34
CA CYS A 194 -17.66 2.57 52.09
C CYS A 194 -16.75 1.36 52.33
N GLY A 195 -15.46 1.57 52.64
CA GLY A 195 -14.50 0.49 52.87
C GLY A 195 -14.03 -0.26 51.62
N SER A 196 -14.48 0.12 50.42
CA SER A 196 -14.06 -0.55 49.18
C SER A 196 -12.56 -0.41 48.94
N VAL A 197 -11.89 -1.49 48.53
CA VAL A 197 -10.48 -1.46 48.16
C VAL A 197 -10.32 -0.64 46.87
N LEU A 198 -9.41 0.35 46.89
CA LEU A 198 -9.11 1.17 45.72
C LEU A 198 -7.98 0.53 44.93
N GLN A 199 -8.16 0.44 43.61
CA GLN A 199 -7.12 -0.09 42.71
C GLN A 199 -6.01 0.95 42.55
N THR A 200 -4.76 0.50 42.68
CA THR A 200 -3.58 1.37 42.55
C THR A 200 -3.44 1.94 41.14
N THR A 201 -3.86 1.20 40.11
CA THR A 201 -3.86 1.66 38.71
C THR A 201 -4.70 2.90 38.49
N ASP A 202 -5.92 2.92 39.03
CA ASP A 202 -6.88 4.00 38.83
C ASP A 202 -6.42 5.27 39.58
N LEU A 203 -5.75 5.09 40.72
CA LEU A 203 -5.13 6.18 41.47
C LEU A 203 -3.92 6.75 40.73
N VAL A 204 -3.06 5.91 40.13
CA VAL A 204 -1.92 6.37 39.33
C VAL A 204 -2.41 7.20 38.14
N GLU A 205 -3.39 6.70 37.37
CA GLU A 205 -3.93 7.38 36.20
C GLU A 205 -4.59 8.72 36.54
N PHE A 206 -5.30 8.78 37.66
CA PHE A 206 -5.88 10.04 38.14
C PHE A 206 -4.80 11.04 38.57
N LEU A 207 -3.82 10.59 39.35
CA LEU A 207 -2.77 11.46 39.87
C LEU A 207 -1.83 11.97 38.78
N THR A 208 -1.50 11.15 37.76
CA THR A 208 -0.70 11.61 36.60
C THR A 208 -1.41 12.72 35.83
N LYS A 209 -2.74 12.58 35.64
CA LYS A 209 -3.55 13.61 34.98
C LYS A 209 -3.60 14.92 35.76
N VAL A 210 -3.61 14.87 37.08
CA VAL A 210 -3.63 16.06 37.96
C VAL A 210 -2.25 16.72 38.03
N VAL A 211 -1.18 15.93 38.11
CA VAL A 211 0.20 16.43 38.23
C VAL A 211 0.78 16.87 36.88
N GLY A 212 0.17 16.47 35.76
CA GLY A 212 0.57 16.90 34.41
C GLY A 212 1.77 16.13 33.88
N TYR A 213 1.91 14.86 34.25
CA TYR A 213 2.92 13.98 33.66
C TYR A 213 2.44 13.52 32.27
N PRO A 214 3.24 13.67 31.19
CA PRO A 214 2.88 13.18 29.86
C PRO A 214 2.92 11.65 29.75
#